data_AF-A0A379UPC4-F1
#
_entry.id   AF-A0A379UPC4-F1
#
_cell.length_a   1.000
_cell.length_b   1.000
_cell.length_c   1.000
_cell.angle_alpha   90.00
_cell.angle_beta   90.00
_cell.angle_gamma   90.00
#
_symmetry.space_group_name_H-M   'P 1'
#
loop_
_entity.id
_entity.type
_entity.pdbx_description
1 polymer ?
#
loop_
_entity_poly.entity_id
_entity_poly.type
_entity_poly.pdbx_seq_one_letter_code
_entity_poly.pdbx_strand_id
1 'polypeptide(L)'
;MKIVGAEVFVTCPGRNFVTLKITTEDGITGLGDATLNGRELPVASYLTDHLCPQLIGRDARRIEDIWQFFYKGAYWRRGPVTMSAISAVDMALWDIKAKAANMPLYQLLGGASREGVMVYCHTTGHTIDDVLEDYARHKEQGFKAIRVQCGVPGMKTTYGMAKGKGLAYEPATKGQWPKNNCGQRKSISILRQSCLTPCVIRSGLMKHLLHDMHHRLTPIEAARFGKCIEDYRLFWMEDPTPAENQACFRLIRQHTVTPIAVGEVFNSIWDCKQLIEEQLIDYIRHHAYPCRWYYRDAPHCRFCLALPGAYRFAWAVRSVAGLYGRCITFRPVGA
;
A
#
# COMPACT_ATOMS: atom_id res chain seq x y z
N MET A 1 11.50 25.74 -18.21
CA MET A 1 11.40 24.35 -17.72
C MET A 1 10.59 23.42 -18.63
N LYS A 2 11.01 23.30 -19.90
CA LYS A 2 10.61 22.19 -20.78
C LYS A 2 11.29 20.90 -20.36
N ILE A 3 10.63 19.77 -20.60
CA ILE A 3 11.20 18.43 -20.48
C ILE A 3 12.04 18.14 -21.72
N VAL A 4 13.32 17.80 -21.51
CA VAL A 4 14.29 17.47 -22.57
C VAL A 4 14.77 16.02 -22.52
N GLY A 5 14.56 15.32 -21.41
CA GLY A 5 14.89 13.91 -21.25
C GLY A 5 13.85 13.18 -20.39
N ALA A 6 13.56 11.93 -20.74
CA ALA A 6 12.67 11.04 -20.02
C ALA A 6 13.19 9.59 -20.19
N GLU A 7 13.98 9.11 -19.23
CA GLU A 7 14.69 7.84 -19.32
C GLU A 7 14.18 6.83 -18.29
N VAL A 8 14.07 5.56 -18.70
CA VAL A 8 13.65 4.45 -17.83
C VAL A 8 14.85 3.59 -17.49
N PHE A 9 15.06 3.34 -16.20
CA PHE A 9 16.11 2.48 -15.67
C PHE A 9 15.50 1.24 -15.06
N VAL A 10 16.02 0.06 -15.43
CA VAL A 10 15.69 -1.22 -14.81
C VAL A 10 16.93 -1.77 -14.14
N THR A 11 16.84 -2.08 -12.85
CA THR A 11 17.98 -2.58 -12.07
C THR A 11 17.57 -3.68 -11.10
N CYS A 12 18.51 -4.51 -10.68
CA CYS A 12 18.27 -5.63 -9.76
C CYS A 12 19.32 -5.77 -8.63
N PRO A 13 19.48 -4.76 -7.73
CA PRO A 13 20.34 -4.86 -6.55
C PRO A 13 19.68 -5.73 -5.47
N GLY A 14 19.49 -7.03 -5.75
CA GLY A 14 18.81 -8.00 -4.90
C GLY A 14 17.40 -8.35 -5.37
N ARG A 15 16.60 -7.33 -5.73
CA ARG A 15 15.28 -7.44 -6.37
C ARG A 15 15.13 -6.40 -7.49
N ASN A 16 14.16 -6.62 -8.39
CA ASN A 16 13.90 -5.72 -9.51
C ASN A 16 13.33 -4.38 -9.05
N PHE A 17 13.80 -3.30 -9.67
CA PHE A 17 13.27 -1.95 -9.58
C PHE A 17 13.19 -1.33 -10.98
N VAL A 18 12.15 -0.52 -11.21
CA VAL A 18 11.98 0.31 -12.41
C VAL A 18 11.87 1.77 -11.97
N THR A 19 12.70 2.63 -12.51
CA THR A 19 12.75 4.05 -12.16
C THR A 19 12.67 4.92 -13.40
N LEU A 20 11.75 5.88 -13.42
CA LEU A 20 11.71 6.95 -14.42
C LEU A 20 12.54 8.14 -13.94
N LYS A 21 13.39 8.68 -14.81
CA LYS A 21 14.05 9.97 -14.63
C LYS A 21 13.56 10.96 -15.68
N ILE A 22 13.14 12.15 -15.24
CA ILE A 22 12.80 13.27 -16.12
C ILE A 22 13.88 14.35 -15.96
N THR A 23 14.39 14.87 -17.08
CA THR A 23 15.39 15.94 -17.13
C THR A 23 14.79 17.16 -17.84
N THR A 24 14.98 18.35 -17.26
CA THR A 24 14.49 19.62 -17.80
C THR A 24 15.57 20.40 -18.52
N GLU A 25 15.19 21.36 -19.39
CA GLU A 25 16.12 22.22 -20.12
C GLU A 25 17.04 23.04 -19.20
N ASP A 26 16.57 23.29 -17.98
CA ASP A 26 17.28 24.04 -16.93
C ASP A 26 18.21 23.11 -16.10
N GLY A 27 18.35 21.84 -16.48
CA GLY A 27 19.19 20.84 -15.82
C GLY A 27 18.60 20.18 -14.57
N ILE A 28 17.43 20.63 -14.09
CA ILE A 28 16.75 20.00 -12.94
C ILE A 28 16.25 18.62 -13.35
N THR A 29 16.49 17.63 -12.48
CA THR A 29 16.07 16.24 -12.67
C THR A 29 15.10 15.79 -11.60
N GLY A 30 14.16 14.92 -11.98
CA GLY A 30 13.18 14.29 -11.09
C GLY A 30 13.17 12.77 -11.24
N LEU A 31 12.96 12.06 -10.14
CA LEU A 31 12.87 10.60 -10.12
C LEU A 31 11.49 10.12 -9.67
N GLY A 32 10.98 9.06 -10.31
CA GLY A 32 9.74 8.39 -9.92
C GLY A 32 9.85 6.87 -10.01
N ASP A 33 9.36 6.18 -8.99
CA ASP A 33 9.30 4.71 -8.96
C ASP A 33 8.16 4.20 -9.87
N ALA A 34 8.45 3.18 -10.67
CA ALA A 34 7.52 2.52 -11.59
C ALA A 34 7.44 1.01 -11.33
N THR A 35 7.96 0.54 -10.20
CA THR A 35 8.10 -0.89 -9.92
C THR A 35 6.74 -1.56 -9.71
N LEU A 36 6.42 -2.56 -10.53
CA LEU A 36 5.25 -3.44 -10.39
C LEU A 36 5.73 -4.88 -10.22
N ASN A 37 5.75 -5.37 -8.98
CA ASN A 37 6.41 -6.64 -8.62
C ASN A 37 5.90 -7.84 -9.46
N GLY A 38 6.81 -8.53 -10.14
CA GLY A 38 6.51 -9.66 -11.03
C GLY A 38 5.92 -9.28 -12.40
N ARG A 39 5.69 -7.99 -12.66
CA ARG A 39 5.23 -7.41 -13.93
C ARG A 39 5.96 -6.09 -14.22
N GLU A 40 7.25 -6.05 -13.95
CA GLU A 40 8.09 -4.85 -14.05
C GLU A 40 8.26 -4.38 -15.51
N LEU A 41 8.57 -5.31 -16.42
CA LEU A 41 8.84 -4.98 -17.82
C LEU A 41 7.64 -4.41 -18.59
N PRO A 42 6.39 -4.85 -18.38
CA PRO A 42 5.22 -4.16 -18.91
C PRO A 42 5.17 -2.66 -18.57
N VAL A 43 5.53 -2.27 -17.35
CA VAL A 43 5.55 -0.85 -16.96
C VAL A 43 6.72 -0.11 -17.63
N ALA A 44 7.89 -0.76 -17.68
CA ALA A 44 9.06 -0.19 -18.35
C ALA A 44 8.79 0.07 -19.85
N SER A 45 8.14 -0.87 -20.54
CA SER A 45 7.69 -0.70 -21.93
C SER A 45 6.63 0.40 -22.05
N TYR A 46 5.61 0.39 -21.19
CA TYR A 46 4.56 1.43 -21.21
C TYR A 46 5.14 2.85 -21.05
N LEU A 47 6.16 3.02 -20.21
CA LEU A 47 6.89 4.27 -20.07
C LEU A 47 7.72 4.59 -21.31
N THR A 48 8.66 3.71 -21.68
CA THR A 48 9.63 3.95 -22.76
C THR A 48 8.96 4.14 -24.12
N ASP A 49 8.02 3.27 -24.46
CA ASP A 49 7.48 3.15 -25.82
C ASP A 49 6.27 4.07 -26.05
N HIS A 50 5.63 4.57 -24.98
CA HIS A 50 4.39 5.34 -25.10
C HIS A 50 4.43 6.69 -24.38
N LEU A 51 4.78 6.73 -23.09
CA LEU A 51 4.68 7.96 -22.29
C LEU A 51 5.88 8.89 -22.47
N CYS A 52 7.12 8.38 -22.43
CA CYS A 52 8.34 9.17 -22.54
C CYS A 52 8.40 10.00 -23.83
N PRO A 53 8.08 9.48 -25.03
CA PRO A 53 8.06 10.28 -26.25
C PRO A 53 7.07 11.44 -26.19
N GLN A 54 5.94 11.26 -25.50
CA GLN A 54 4.90 12.27 -25.34
C GLN A 54 5.20 13.30 -24.25
N LEU A 55 6.21 13.06 -23.40
CA LEU A 55 6.69 13.99 -22.38
C LEU A 55 7.63 15.06 -22.95
N ILE A 56 8.40 14.73 -23.99
CA ILE A 56 9.41 15.63 -24.55
C ILE A 56 8.75 16.93 -25.05
N GLY A 57 9.35 18.07 -24.70
CA GLY A 57 8.87 19.40 -25.07
C GLY A 57 7.73 19.94 -24.20
N ARG A 58 7.12 19.13 -23.33
CA ARG A 58 6.10 19.61 -22.38
C ARG A 58 6.71 20.47 -21.27
N ASP A 59 5.90 21.36 -20.71
CA ASP A 59 6.25 22.14 -19.52
C ASP A 59 6.12 21.29 -18.24
N ALA A 60 7.24 20.99 -17.58
CA ALA A 60 7.29 20.16 -16.39
C ALA A 60 6.49 20.73 -15.20
N ARG A 61 6.18 22.04 -15.22
CA ARG A 61 5.42 22.71 -14.15
C ARG A 61 3.94 22.34 -14.16
N ARG A 62 3.41 21.90 -15.31
CA ARG A 62 2.01 21.55 -15.55
C ARG A 62 1.67 20.12 -15.10
N ILE A 63 2.00 19.79 -13.85
CA ILE A 63 1.82 18.44 -13.28
C ILE A 63 0.39 17.92 -13.44
N GLU A 64 -0.62 18.74 -13.11
CA GLU A 64 -2.04 18.33 -13.24
C GLU A 64 -2.40 18.04 -14.70
N ASP A 65 -1.99 18.89 -15.63
CA ASP A 65 -2.27 18.73 -17.05
C ASP A 65 -1.69 17.42 -17.58
N ILE A 66 -0.44 17.13 -17.24
CA ILE A 66 0.26 15.91 -17.65
C ILE A 66 -0.43 14.68 -17.06
N TRP A 67 -0.81 14.74 -15.77
CA TRP A 67 -1.56 13.66 -15.13
C TRP A 67 -2.90 13.40 -15.83
N GLN A 68 -3.68 14.45 -16.11
CA GLN A 68 -4.97 14.33 -16.79
C GLN A 68 -4.80 13.84 -18.22
N PHE A 69 -3.77 14.32 -18.92
CA PHE A 69 -3.43 13.93 -20.27
C PHE A 69 -3.15 12.42 -20.34
N PHE A 70 -2.29 11.87 -19.48
CA PHE A 70 -2.02 10.44 -19.53
C PHE A 70 -3.16 9.60 -18.96
N TYR A 71 -3.85 10.03 -17.91
CA TYR A 71 -4.96 9.26 -17.35
C TYR A 71 -6.17 9.19 -18.29
N LYS A 72 -6.59 10.33 -18.86
CA LYS A 72 -7.77 10.38 -19.75
C LYS A 72 -7.40 10.06 -21.19
N GLY A 73 -6.26 10.55 -21.66
CA GLY A 73 -5.77 10.37 -23.04
C GLY A 73 -5.34 8.95 -23.35
N ALA A 74 -5.02 8.13 -22.35
CA ALA A 74 -4.83 6.68 -22.54
C ALA A 74 -6.08 5.97 -23.09
N TYR A 75 -7.26 6.59 -22.99
CA TYR A 75 -8.60 6.04 -23.30
C TYR A 75 -8.97 4.83 -22.41
N TRP A 76 -8.11 3.82 -22.34
CA TRP A 76 -8.15 2.68 -21.43
C TRP A 76 -7.64 3.09 -20.03
N ARG A 77 -8.57 3.46 -19.15
CA ARG A 77 -8.26 4.04 -17.84
C ARG A 77 -8.01 2.98 -16.77
N ARG A 78 -7.27 3.37 -15.72
CA ARG A 78 -6.92 2.55 -14.54
C ARG A 78 -6.03 1.36 -14.94
N GLY A 79 -5.92 0.38 -14.05
CA GLY A 79 -5.12 -0.81 -14.22
C GLY A 79 -3.72 -0.64 -13.64
N PRO A 80 -3.12 -1.72 -13.12
CA PRO A 80 -1.85 -1.64 -12.39
C PRO A 80 -0.70 -1.15 -13.26
N VAL A 81 -0.61 -1.57 -14.53
CA VAL A 81 0.46 -1.13 -15.45
C VAL A 81 0.34 0.36 -15.76
N THR A 82 -0.84 0.79 -16.24
CA THR A 82 -1.11 2.19 -16.61
C THR A 82 -0.87 3.13 -15.44
N MET A 83 -1.41 2.80 -14.26
CA MET A 83 -1.29 3.68 -13.10
C MET A 83 0.16 3.71 -12.57
N SER A 84 0.93 2.61 -12.67
CA SER A 84 2.36 2.61 -12.26
C SER A 84 3.18 3.53 -13.13
N ALA A 85 2.93 3.54 -14.43
CA ALA A 85 3.58 4.44 -15.36
C ALA A 85 3.19 5.91 -15.09
N ILE A 86 1.90 6.22 -14.96
CA ILE A 86 1.42 7.59 -14.66
C ILE A 86 2.00 8.13 -13.35
N SER A 87 2.17 7.26 -12.35
CA SER A 87 2.63 7.67 -11.03
C SER A 87 4.13 7.89 -10.97
N ALA A 88 4.90 7.14 -11.75
CA ALA A 88 6.32 7.44 -11.96
C ALA A 88 6.50 8.84 -12.57
N VAL A 89 5.66 9.21 -13.53
CA VAL A 89 5.65 10.57 -14.10
C VAL A 89 5.28 11.61 -13.04
N ASP A 90 4.18 11.45 -12.32
CA ASP A 90 3.72 12.42 -11.31
C ASP A 90 4.77 12.60 -10.20
N MET A 91 5.37 11.53 -9.69
CA MET A 91 6.46 11.59 -8.70
C MET A 91 7.67 12.36 -9.21
N ALA A 92 8.15 12.05 -10.41
CA ALA A 92 9.29 12.74 -11.00
C ALA A 92 9.02 14.24 -11.20
N LEU A 93 7.79 14.62 -11.60
CA LEU A 93 7.41 16.01 -11.75
C LEU A 93 7.27 16.75 -10.41
N TRP A 94 6.78 16.09 -9.35
CA TRP A 94 6.76 16.66 -8.00
C TRP A 94 8.15 16.81 -7.40
N ASP A 95 9.05 15.87 -7.67
CA ASP A 95 10.46 15.97 -7.31
C ASP A 95 11.12 17.19 -7.99
N ILE A 96 10.91 17.37 -9.30
CA ILE A 96 11.35 18.58 -10.04
C ILE A 96 10.77 19.85 -9.41
N LYS A 97 9.48 19.87 -9.09
CA LYS A 97 8.81 21.05 -8.53
C LYS A 97 9.35 21.42 -7.15
N ALA A 98 9.58 20.43 -6.29
CA ALA A 98 10.17 20.65 -4.96
C ALA A 98 11.61 21.15 -5.06
N LYS A 99 12.43 20.55 -5.93
CA LYS A 99 13.80 21.00 -6.22
C LYS A 99 13.83 22.42 -6.78
N ALA A 100 12.95 22.75 -7.72
CA ALA A 100 12.83 24.10 -8.29
C ALA A 100 12.42 25.14 -7.25
N ALA A 101 11.60 24.75 -6.26
CA ALA A 101 11.22 25.61 -5.14
C ALA A 101 12.29 25.67 -4.03
N ASN A 102 13.38 24.89 -4.13
CA ASN A 102 14.38 24.69 -3.08
C ASN A 102 13.74 24.35 -1.72
N MET A 103 12.74 23.47 -1.75
CA MET A 103 11.98 23.06 -0.57
C MET A 103 11.87 21.55 -0.53
N PRO A 104 11.86 20.92 0.66
CA PRO A 104 11.48 19.52 0.76
C PRO A 104 10.01 19.38 0.35
N LEU A 105 9.67 18.29 -0.36
CA LEU A 105 8.35 18.09 -0.97
C LEU A 105 7.19 18.30 0.01
N TYR A 106 7.32 17.86 1.27
CA TYR A 106 6.25 18.00 2.27
C TYR A 106 5.86 19.47 2.56
N GLN A 107 6.75 20.45 2.36
CA GLN A 107 6.42 21.87 2.52
C GLN A 107 5.43 22.32 1.45
N LEU A 108 5.62 21.87 0.20
CA LEU A 108 4.71 22.15 -0.90
C LEU A 108 3.32 21.50 -0.70
N LEU A 109 3.24 20.44 0.12
CA LEU A 109 1.99 19.75 0.44
C LEU A 109 1.19 20.42 1.56
N GLY A 110 1.71 21.49 2.17
CA GLY A 110 1.07 22.19 3.27
C GLY A 110 1.84 22.13 4.60
N GLY A 111 3.10 21.69 4.58
CA GLY A 111 3.96 21.69 5.76
C GLY A 111 3.82 20.46 6.65
N ALA A 112 4.67 20.38 7.68
CA ALA A 112 4.68 19.26 8.61
C ALA A 112 3.46 19.31 9.54
N SER A 113 2.66 18.24 9.54
CA SER A 113 1.57 18.05 10.53
C SER A 113 1.97 17.19 11.73
N ARG A 114 3.24 16.75 11.79
CA ARG A 114 3.81 15.85 12.79
C ARG A 114 5.34 15.91 12.74
N GLU A 115 5.99 15.51 13.84
CA GLU A 115 7.46 15.51 13.96
C GLU A 115 8.11 14.24 13.38
N GLY A 116 7.36 13.14 13.31
CA GLY A 116 7.85 11.87 12.77
C GLY A 116 6.70 10.99 12.26
N VAL A 117 7.04 9.95 11.50
CA VAL A 117 6.07 9.02 10.90
C VAL A 117 6.20 7.66 11.60
N MET A 118 5.13 7.20 12.24
CA MET A 118 5.12 5.87 12.86
C MET A 118 5.12 4.79 11.77
N VAL A 119 5.99 3.81 11.91
CA VAL A 119 6.13 2.66 11.02
C VAL A 119 5.82 1.36 11.77
N TYR A 120 5.45 0.32 11.02
CA TYR A 120 5.36 -1.03 11.55
C TYR A 120 6.37 -1.95 10.87
N CYS A 121 6.90 -2.92 11.60
CA CYS A 121 7.76 -3.96 11.06
C CYS A 121 7.00 -5.27 10.85
N HIS A 122 7.66 -6.27 10.26
CA HIS A 122 7.11 -7.61 10.10
C HIS A 122 7.85 -8.58 11.01
N THR A 123 7.08 -9.31 11.83
CA THR A 123 7.59 -10.44 12.61
C THR A 123 7.02 -11.74 12.05
N THR A 124 7.89 -12.73 11.85
CA THR A 124 7.56 -13.96 11.13
C THR A 124 8.27 -15.16 11.76
N GLY A 125 7.62 -16.31 11.85
CA GLY A 125 8.21 -17.51 12.46
C GLY A 125 7.47 -18.79 12.09
N HIS A 126 8.17 -19.93 12.07
CA HIS A 126 7.55 -21.21 11.71
C HIS A 126 6.72 -21.74 12.87
N THR A 127 7.17 -21.49 14.09
CA THR A 127 6.46 -21.75 15.34
C THR A 127 6.06 -20.44 16.01
N ILE A 128 5.24 -20.56 17.05
CA ILE A 128 4.86 -19.42 17.90
C ILE A 128 6.09 -18.85 18.61
N ASP A 129 6.99 -19.71 19.10
CA ASP A 129 8.19 -19.27 19.82
C ASP A 129 9.12 -18.46 18.90
N ASP A 130 9.31 -18.90 17.64
CA ASP A 130 10.07 -18.12 16.65
C ASP A 130 9.49 -16.71 16.47
N VAL A 131 8.14 -16.61 16.43
CA VAL A 131 7.44 -15.32 16.30
C VAL A 131 7.67 -14.46 17.53
N LEU A 132 7.67 -15.04 18.74
CA LEU A 132 7.89 -14.30 19.97
C LEU A 132 9.30 -13.76 20.11
N GLU A 133 10.29 -14.56 19.76
CA GLU A 133 11.69 -14.15 19.73
C GLU A 133 11.88 -12.98 18.74
N ASP A 134 11.31 -13.10 17.55
CA ASP A 134 11.36 -12.08 16.51
C ASP A 134 10.63 -10.79 16.95
N TYR A 135 9.51 -10.95 17.63
CA TYR A 135 8.75 -9.85 18.21
C TYR A 135 9.51 -9.12 19.31
N ALA A 136 10.12 -9.85 20.25
CA ALA A 136 10.93 -9.26 21.31
C ALA A 136 12.09 -8.44 20.72
N ARG A 137 12.77 -8.96 19.70
CA ARG A 137 13.85 -8.25 18.99
C ARG A 137 13.37 -6.92 18.38
N HIS A 138 12.23 -6.92 17.68
CA HIS A 138 11.71 -5.67 17.10
C HIS A 138 11.19 -4.69 18.17
N LYS A 139 10.67 -5.20 19.29
CA LYS A 139 10.29 -4.37 20.44
C LYS A 139 11.52 -3.67 21.05
N GLU A 140 12.63 -4.38 21.20
CA GLU A 140 13.91 -3.82 21.67
C GLU A 140 14.48 -2.76 20.70
N GLN A 141 14.23 -2.92 19.40
CA GLN A 141 14.57 -1.90 18.38
C GLN A 141 13.68 -0.63 18.45
N GLY A 142 12.65 -0.61 19.30
CA GLY A 142 11.80 0.56 19.50
C GLY A 142 10.59 0.66 18.55
N PHE A 143 10.26 -0.41 17.80
CA PHE A 143 9.05 -0.43 16.99
C PHE A 143 7.81 -0.29 17.87
N LYS A 144 6.94 0.67 17.53
CA LYS A 144 5.67 0.94 18.24
C LYS A 144 4.50 0.14 17.68
N ALA A 145 4.66 -0.40 16.48
CA ALA A 145 3.66 -1.16 15.75
C ALA A 145 4.32 -2.36 15.06
N ILE A 146 3.70 -3.54 15.15
CA ILE A 146 4.31 -4.79 14.67
C ILE A 146 3.26 -5.66 14.00
N ARG A 147 3.53 -6.09 12.75
CA ARG A 147 2.69 -7.05 12.03
C ARG A 147 3.16 -8.47 12.28
N VAL A 148 2.27 -9.33 12.78
CA VAL A 148 2.60 -10.69 13.19
C VAL A 148 2.06 -11.73 12.21
N GLN A 149 2.94 -12.63 11.77
CA GLN A 149 2.62 -13.78 10.94
C GLN A 149 3.30 -15.04 11.45
N CYS A 150 2.63 -16.19 11.38
CA CYS A 150 3.14 -17.47 11.83
C CYS A 150 3.01 -18.55 10.73
N GLY A 151 3.76 -19.64 10.86
CA GLY A 151 3.51 -20.90 10.14
C GLY A 151 2.26 -21.61 10.65
N VAL A 152 1.50 -22.27 9.76
CA VAL A 152 0.38 -23.15 10.16
C VAL A 152 0.97 -24.54 10.36
N PRO A 153 0.82 -25.17 11.54
CA PRO A 153 1.22 -26.55 11.73
C PRO A 153 0.59 -27.47 10.67
N GLY A 154 1.42 -28.24 9.97
CA GLY A 154 0.99 -29.13 8.89
C GLY A 154 0.96 -28.48 7.50
N MET A 155 1.22 -27.18 7.36
CA MET A 155 1.43 -26.54 6.06
C MET A 155 2.92 -26.30 5.78
N LYS A 156 3.36 -26.65 4.58
CA LYS A 156 4.74 -26.42 4.14
C LYS A 156 5.07 -24.94 3.92
N THR A 157 4.09 -24.13 3.52
CA THR A 157 4.25 -22.69 3.26
C THR A 157 3.00 -21.91 3.67
N THR A 158 3.19 -20.79 4.37
CA THR A 158 2.18 -19.77 4.65
C THR A 158 2.66 -18.43 4.08
N TYR A 159 1.72 -17.52 3.79
CA TYR A 159 2.11 -16.16 3.37
C TYR A 159 2.78 -15.45 4.55
N GLY A 160 3.75 -14.58 4.27
CA GLY A 160 4.39 -13.72 5.27
C GLY A 160 5.62 -14.37 5.90
N MET A 161 5.98 -15.58 5.50
CA MET A 161 7.15 -16.30 5.99
C MET A 161 8.43 -15.88 5.28
N ALA A 162 9.40 -15.36 6.03
CA ALA A 162 10.74 -15.12 5.51
C ALA A 162 11.39 -16.42 5.02
N LYS A 163 12.31 -16.31 4.05
CA LYS A 163 13.05 -17.47 3.50
C LYS A 163 14.16 -17.97 4.45
N GLY A 164 14.40 -17.27 5.56
CA GLY A 164 15.35 -17.63 6.61
C GLY A 164 15.11 -16.78 7.86
N LYS A 165 15.57 -17.26 9.02
CA LYS A 165 15.41 -16.55 10.31
C LYS A 165 16.05 -15.15 10.23
N GLY A 166 15.29 -14.12 10.60
CA GLY A 166 15.76 -12.72 10.63
C GLY A 166 15.86 -12.01 9.27
N LEU A 167 15.51 -12.67 8.16
CA LEU A 167 15.49 -12.03 6.84
C LEU A 167 14.17 -11.31 6.57
N ALA A 168 14.22 -10.24 5.77
CA ALA A 168 13.03 -9.57 5.29
C ALA A 168 12.15 -10.50 4.43
N TYR A 169 10.84 -10.29 4.50
CA TYR A 169 9.88 -11.04 3.70
C TYR A 169 9.96 -10.62 2.22
N GLU A 170 10.50 -11.50 1.37
CA GLU A 170 10.57 -11.32 -0.09
C GLU A 170 9.67 -12.36 -0.79
N PRO A 171 8.43 -11.98 -1.17
CA PRO A 171 7.46 -12.92 -1.75
C PRO A 171 7.84 -13.35 -3.17
N ALA A 172 8.49 -12.48 -3.96
CA ALA A 172 8.89 -12.83 -5.31
C ALA A 172 10.08 -13.80 -5.27
N THR A 173 9.94 -14.94 -5.94
CA THR A 173 11.02 -15.92 -6.06
C THR A 173 11.60 -15.85 -7.45
N LYS A 174 12.93 -15.77 -7.54
CA LYS A 174 13.65 -15.86 -8.82
C LYS A 174 13.27 -17.18 -9.51
N GLY A 175 12.85 -17.08 -10.77
CA GLY A 175 12.38 -18.22 -11.56
C GLY A 175 11.37 -17.81 -12.62
N GLN A 176 10.99 -18.77 -13.48
CA GLN A 176 10.02 -18.56 -14.56
C GLN A 176 8.57 -18.78 -14.09
N TRP A 177 8.37 -19.64 -13.10
CA TRP A 177 7.04 -20.04 -12.62
C TRP A 177 6.77 -19.51 -11.21
N PRO A 178 5.52 -19.05 -10.92
CA PRO A 178 5.09 -18.79 -9.56
C PRO A 178 5.18 -20.06 -8.70
N LYS A 179 5.57 -19.92 -7.42
CA LYS A 179 5.49 -21.05 -6.49
C LYS A 179 4.02 -21.41 -6.22
N ASN A 180 3.67 -22.67 -6.46
CA ASN A 180 2.34 -23.20 -6.13
C ASN A 180 2.23 -23.43 -4.61
N ASN A 181 1.57 -22.50 -3.91
CA ASN A 181 1.15 -22.67 -2.52
C ASN A 181 -0.28 -23.23 -2.41
N CYS A 182 -0.71 -24.05 -3.36
CA CYS A 182 -2.06 -24.59 -3.41
C CYS A 182 -2.12 -25.96 -2.73
N GLY A 183 -2.64 -26.01 -1.51
CA GLY A 183 -2.97 -27.25 -0.82
C GLY A 183 -4.03 -27.02 0.26
N GLN A 184 -5.22 -27.59 0.01
CA GLN A 184 -6.28 -28.03 0.94
C GLN A 184 -6.97 -27.00 1.87
N ARG A 185 -8.32 -27.10 1.94
CA ARG A 185 -9.31 -26.36 2.76
C ARG A 185 -8.69 -25.38 3.78
N LYS A 186 -8.35 -24.20 3.28
CA LYS A 186 -7.49 -23.19 3.93
C LYS A 186 -8.18 -22.44 5.08
N SER A 187 -9.50 -22.41 5.14
CA SER A 187 -10.22 -21.51 6.05
C SER A 187 -10.26 -21.97 7.51
N ILE A 188 -10.41 -23.27 7.78
CA ILE A 188 -10.44 -23.80 9.16
C ILE A 188 -9.05 -23.82 9.83
N SER A 189 -7.98 -24.07 9.06
CA SER A 189 -6.62 -24.06 9.59
C SER A 189 -6.11 -22.64 9.83
N ILE A 190 -6.46 -21.66 8.99
CA ILE A 190 -6.23 -20.23 9.23
C ILE A 190 -6.98 -19.76 10.48
N LEU A 191 -8.25 -20.15 10.65
CA LEU A 191 -9.01 -19.84 11.88
C LEU A 191 -8.33 -20.42 13.13
N ARG A 192 -7.80 -21.65 13.08
CA ARG A 192 -7.04 -22.25 14.20
C ARG A 192 -5.70 -21.56 14.46
N GLN A 193 -5.00 -21.13 13.42
CA GLN A 193 -3.76 -20.37 13.54
C GLN A 193 -3.98 -19.02 14.24
N SER A 194 -5.15 -18.45 14.02
CA SER A 194 -5.57 -17.13 14.51
C SER A 194 -6.10 -17.16 15.93
N CYS A 195 -6.45 -18.34 16.44
CA CYS A 195 -6.69 -18.56 17.85
C CYS A 195 -5.39 -18.70 18.66
N LEU A 196 -4.21 -18.84 18.03
CA LEU A 196 -2.94 -19.05 18.74
C LEU A 196 -2.03 -17.81 18.76
N THR A 197 -1.98 -17.01 17.70
CA THR A 197 -1.15 -15.79 17.67
C THR A 197 -1.54 -14.76 18.73
N PRO A 198 -2.82 -14.58 19.06
CA PRO A 198 -3.17 -13.60 20.07
C PRO A 198 -3.28 -14.16 21.51
N CYS A 199 -3.34 -15.49 21.70
CA CYS A 199 -3.21 -16.12 23.02
C CYS A 199 -1.83 -15.90 23.67
N VAL A 200 -0.84 -15.46 22.89
CA VAL A 200 0.56 -15.37 23.31
C VAL A 200 0.92 -13.96 23.81
N ILE A 201 0.10 -12.94 23.52
CA ILE A 201 0.32 -11.56 23.98
C ILE A 201 -0.50 -11.33 25.26
N ARG A 202 -0.27 -12.19 26.24
CA ARG A 202 -0.51 -11.87 27.66
C ARG A 202 0.75 -11.31 28.33
N SER A 203 1.61 -10.66 27.55
CA SER A 203 2.80 -9.94 28.01
C SER A 203 2.66 -8.43 27.76
N GLY A 204 1.68 -7.80 28.42
CA GLY A 204 1.73 -6.36 28.70
C GLY A 204 1.79 -5.41 27.50
N LEU A 205 0.81 -5.53 26.60
CA LEU A 205 0.23 -4.44 25.78
C LEU A 205 1.20 -3.53 25.01
N MET A 206 1.75 -4.04 23.90
CA MET A 206 2.01 -3.13 22.78
C MET A 206 0.67 -2.63 22.22
N LYS A 207 0.56 -1.33 21.98
CA LYS A 207 -0.69 -0.68 21.57
C LYS A 207 -1.13 -1.05 20.15
N HIS A 208 -0.21 -1.44 19.27
CA HIS A 208 -0.50 -1.56 17.84
C HIS A 208 0.00 -2.90 17.27
N LEU A 209 -0.89 -3.89 17.27
CA LEU A 209 -0.66 -5.20 16.67
C LEU A 209 -1.40 -5.34 15.34
N LEU A 210 -0.73 -5.81 14.30
CA LEU A 210 -1.29 -5.91 12.95
C LEU A 210 -1.28 -7.37 12.49
N HIS A 211 -2.30 -7.79 11.75
CA HIS A 211 -2.34 -9.09 11.11
C HIS A 211 -2.86 -8.98 9.70
N ASP A 212 -2.32 -9.78 8.78
CA ASP A 212 -2.64 -9.70 7.35
C ASP A 212 -3.14 -11.06 6.84
N MET A 213 -4.35 -11.04 6.28
CA MET A 213 -5.14 -12.21 5.93
C MET A 213 -4.98 -12.57 4.45
N HIS A 214 -4.30 -11.74 3.65
CA HIS A 214 -3.86 -12.03 2.29
C HIS A 214 -4.94 -12.57 1.35
N HIS A 215 -6.14 -11.99 1.43
CA HIS A 215 -7.29 -12.28 0.60
C HIS A 215 -7.74 -13.76 0.66
N ARG A 216 -7.42 -14.48 1.75
CA ARG A 216 -7.63 -15.93 1.82
C ARG A 216 -9.03 -16.35 2.23
N LEU A 217 -9.80 -15.48 2.88
CA LEU A 217 -11.09 -15.83 3.44
C LEU A 217 -12.24 -15.32 2.58
N THR A 218 -13.37 -16.01 2.66
CA THR A 218 -14.67 -15.46 2.22
C THR A 218 -15.15 -14.39 3.21
N PRO A 219 -16.11 -13.52 2.82
CA PRO A 219 -16.64 -12.50 3.71
C PRO A 219 -17.14 -13.01 5.07
N ILE A 220 -17.85 -14.15 5.09
CA ILE A 220 -18.38 -14.70 6.35
C ILE A 220 -17.29 -15.35 7.22
N GLU A 221 -16.27 -15.94 6.59
CA GLU A 221 -15.11 -16.47 7.30
C GLU A 221 -14.29 -15.33 7.91
N ALA A 222 -14.12 -14.21 7.20
CA ALA A 222 -13.47 -13.00 7.70
C ALA A 222 -14.27 -12.32 8.81
N ALA A 223 -15.60 -12.27 8.71
CA ALA A 223 -16.48 -11.81 9.79
C ALA A 223 -16.30 -12.65 11.06
N ARG A 224 -16.33 -13.99 10.92
CA ARG A 224 -16.11 -14.92 12.03
C ARG A 224 -14.71 -14.74 12.63
N PHE A 225 -13.70 -14.64 11.77
CA PHE A 225 -12.32 -14.40 12.18
C PHE A 225 -12.22 -13.13 13.01
N GLY A 226 -12.68 -12.00 12.48
CA GLY A 226 -12.61 -10.70 13.13
C GLY A 226 -13.26 -10.74 14.51
N LYS A 227 -14.43 -11.39 14.62
CA LYS A 227 -15.12 -11.58 15.90
C LYS A 227 -14.32 -12.42 16.90
N CYS A 228 -13.63 -13.46 16.44
CA CYS A 228 -12.79 -14.30 17.31
C CYS A 228 -11.55 -13.57 17.85
N ILE A 229 -11.18 -12.42 17.28
CA ILE A 229 -9.96 -11.70 17.67
C ILE A 229 -10.20 -10.32 18.32
N GLU A 230 -11.46 -9.98 18.63
CA GLU A 230 -11.82 -8.66 19.19
C GLU A 230 -11.14 -8.37 20.53
N ASP A 231 -11.03 -9.38 21.39
CA ASP A 231 -10.43 -9.27 22.72
C ASP A 231 -8.96 -8.84 22.68
N TYR A 232 -8.30 -9.01 21.54
CA TYR A 232 -6.89 -8.71 21.35
C TYR A 232 -6.63 -7.31 20.79
N ARG A 233 -7.69 -6.60 20.41
CA ARG A 233 -7.64 -5.18 20.01
C ARG A 233 -6.54 -4.91 18.97
N LEU A 234 -6.58 -5.66 17.87
CA LEU A 234 -5.67 -5.40 16.76
C LEU A 234 -5.79 -3.95 16.30
N PHE A 235 -4.66 -3.38 15.89
CA PHE A 235 -4.63 -2.12 15.16
C PHE A 235 -5.33 -2.24 13.82
N TRP A 236 -5.14 -3.37 13.12
CA TRP A 236 -6.02 -3.81 12.04
C TRP A 236 -5.92 -5.31 11.79
N MET A 237 -6.96 -5.85 11.14
CA MET A 237 -6.87 -7.00 10.26
C MET A 237 -6.84 -6.52 8.79
N GLU A 238 -5.85 -6.97 8.04
CA GLU A 238 -5.54 -6.52 6.67
C GLU A 238 -6.00 -7.53 5.62
N ASP A 239 -6.53 -7.02 4.51
CA ASP A 239 -6.88 -7.77 3.31
C ASP A 239 -7.70 -9.05 3.59
N PRO A 240 -8.85 -8.95 4.30
CA PRO A 240 -9.61 -10.11 4.77
C PRO A 240 -10.09 -11.01 3.62
N THR A 241 -10.53 -10.41 2.53
CA THR A 241 -11.15 -11.07 1.38
C THR A 241 -10.83 -10.28 0.10
N PRO A 242 -10.88 -10.90 -1.10
CA PRO A 242 -10.77 -10.17 -2.36
C PRO A 242 -11.81 -9.03 -2.43
N ALA A 243 -11.39 -7.85 -2.91
CA ALA A 243 -12.12 -6.60 -2.74
C ALA A 243 -12.58 -5.96 -4.06
N GLU A 244 -12.46 -6.66 -5.19
CA GLU A 244 -12.96 -6.21 -6.50
C GLU A 244 -14.48 -5.96 -6.43
N ASN A 245 -15.20 -6.85 -5.74
CA ASN A 245 -16.56 -6.58 -5.28
C ASN A 245 -16.51 -5.91 -3.90
N GLN A 246 -16.52 -4.58 -3.88
CA GLN A 246 -16.41 -3.79 -2.64
C GLN A 246 -17.53 -4.08 -1.62
N ALA A 247 -18.72 -4.53 -2.08
CA ALA A 247 -19.83 -4.90 -1.20
C ALA A 247 -19.53 -6.12 -0.31
N CYS A 248 -18.53 -6.95 -0.66
CA CYS A 248 -18.10 -8.09 0.16
C CYS A 248 -17.70 -7.68 1.59
N PHE A 249 -17.26 -6.44 1.81
CA PHE A 249 -16.86 -5.98 3.13
C PHE A 249 -18.04 -5.66 4.05
N ARG A 250 -19.27 -5.53 3.53
CA ARG A 250 -20.47 -5.26 4.36
C ARG A 250 -20.67 -6.32 5.42
N LEU A 251 -20.58 -7.60 5.04
CA LEU A 251 -20.79 -8.71 5.96
C LEU A 251 -19.71 -8.73 7.06
N ILE A 252 -18.47 -8.38 6.72
CA ILE A 252 -17.37 -8.27 7.67
C ILE A 252 -17.67 -7.15 8.66
N ARG A 253 -17.94 -5.93 8.15
CA ARG A 253 -18.19 -4.75 8.97
C ARG A 253 -19.42 -4.86 9.88
N GLN A 254 -20.42 -5.64 9.48
CA GLN A 254 -21.64 -5.87 10.27
C GLN A 254 -21.41 -6.80 11.48
N HIS A 255 -20.33 -7.58 11.49
CA HIS A 255 -20.19 -8.69 12.43
C HIS A 255 -18.93 -8.63 13.30
N THR A 256 -18.05 -7.67 13.06
CA THR A 256 -16.90 -7.45 13.93
C THR A 256 -16.57 -5.98 14.14
N VAL A 257 -16.03 -5.67 15.32
CA VAL A 257 -15.45 -4.37 15.65
C VAL A 257 -13.93 -4.32 15.49
N THR A 258 -13.29 -5.41 15.06
CA THR A 258 -11.86 -5.40 14.73
C THR A 258 -11.61 -4.43 13.56
N PRO A 259 -10.65 -3.49 13.66
CA PRO A 259 -10.41 -2.53 12.60
C PRO A 259 -9.95 -3.19 11.30
N ILE A 260 -10.39 -2.66 10.16
CA ILE A 260 -10.19 -3.27 8.84
C ILE A 260 -9.28 -2.40 7.98
N ALA A 261 -8.22 -3.01 7.43
CA ALA A 261 -7.34 -2.40 6.46
C ALA A 261 -7.42 -3.11 5.11
N VAL A 262 -7.35 -2.36 4.00
CA VAL A 262 -7.31 -2.96 2.65
C VAL A 262 -6.67 -2.01 1.65
N GLY A 263 -6.14 -2.57 0.56
CA GLY A 263 -5.96 -1.81 -0.68
C GLY A 263 -4.56 -1.82 -1.28
N GLU A 264 -3.69 -2.75 -0.86
CA GLU A 264 -2.33 -2.85 -1.43
C GLU A 264 -2.31 -3.10 -2.94
N VAL A 265 -3.37 -3.74 -3.45
CA VAL A 265 -3.55 -4.08 -4.87
C VAL A 265 -4.36 -3.04 -5.65
N PHE A 266 -4.88 -2.00 -4.99
CA PHE A 266 -5.69 -0.98 -5.65
C PHE A 266 -4.81 -0.04 -6.47
N ASN A 267 -5.33 0.44 -7.59
CA ASN A 267 -4.63 1.35 -8.51
C ASN A 267 -5.42 2.65 -8.76
N SER A 268 -6.66 2.73 -8.26
CA SER A 268 -7.49 3.92 -8.40
C SER A 268 -8.44 4.12 -7.22
N ILE A 269 -8.86 5.38 -7.02
CA ILE A 269 -9.94 5.74 -6.09
C ILE A 269 -11.22 4.92 -6.33
N TRP A 270 -11.48 4.53 -7.59
CA TRP A 270 -12.64 3.74 -7.96
C TRP A 270 -12.64 2.34 -7.34
N ASP A 271 -11.48 1.84 -6.92
CA ASP A 271 -11.32 0.53 -6.29
C ASP A 271 -11.68 0.58 -4.79
N CYS A 272 -11.74 1.77 -4.18
CA CYS A 272 -12.02 1.94 -2.75
C CYS A 272 -13.14 2.94 -2.41
N LYS A 273 -13.74 3.59 -3.41
CA LYS A 273 -14.79 4.59 -3.22
C LYS A 273 -15.92 4.07 -2.35
N GLN A 274 -16.48 2.91 -2.67
CA GLN A 274 -17.61 2.33 -1.94
C GLN A 274 -17.17 1.87 -0.55
N LEU A 275 -15.98 1.24 -0.44
CA LEU A 275 -15.41 0.82 0.84
C LEU A 275 -15.33 1.99 1.84
N ILE A 276 -14.93 3.16 1.35
CA ILE A 276 -14.78 4.37 2.15
C ILE A 276 -16.15 5.02 2.44
N GLU A 277 -16.98 5.24 1.42
CA GLU A 277 -18.27 5.93 1.56
C GLU A 277 -19.25 5.20 2.49
N GLU A 278 -19.20 3.86 2.49
CA GLU A 278 -20.00 3.01 3.36
C GLU A 278 -19.32 2.70 4.70
N GLN A 279 -18.15 3.30 4.99
CA GLN A 279 -17.40 3.10 6.24
C GLN A 279 -17.10 1.62 6.53
N LEU A 280 -16.77 0.87 5.47
CA LEU A 280 -16.48 -0.56 5.55
C LEU A 280 -15.04 -0.86 5.98
N ILE A 281 -14.18 0.16 5.99
CA ILE A 281 -12.76 0.07 6.31
C ILE A 281 -12.33 1.22 7.21
N ASP A 282 -11.28 1.00 7.99
CA ASP A 282 -10.70 1.99 8.89
C ASP A 282 -9.37 2.53 8.34
N TYR A 283 -8.66 1.72 7.53
CA TYR A 283 -7.38 2.09 6.92
C TYR A 283 -7.34 1.76 5.42
N ILE A 284 -6.97 2.74 4.59
CA ILE A 284 -6.68 2.52 3.17
C ILE A 284 -5.17 2.32 2.99
N ARG A 285 -4.79 1.26 2.28
CA ARG A 285 -3.39 0.83 2.05
C ARG A 285 -2.95 0.95 0.61
N HIS A 286 -3.54 1.93 -0.08
CA HIS A 286 -3.24 2.17 -1.47
C HIS A 286 -1.80 2.67 -1.65
N HIS A 287 -1.03 1.89 -2.40
CA HIS A 287 0.37 2.17 -2.69
C HIS A 287 0.51 2.79 -4.06
N ALA A 288 1.26 3.87 -4.14
CA ALA A 288 1.92 4.29 -5.37
C ALA A 288 1.09 4.99 -6.46
N TYR A 289 -0.16 5.43 -6.22
CA TYR A 289 -0.88 6.18 -7.25
C TYR A 289 -1.48 7.48 -6.71
N PRO A 290 -1.23 8.66 -7.32
CA PRO A 290 -1.93 9.89 -6.99
C PRO A 290 -3.43 9.68 -7.27
N CYS A 291 -4.17 9.27 -6.24
CA CYS A 291 -5.62 9.22 -6.27
C CYS A 291 -6.14 10.64 -6.03
N ARG A 292 -6.42 11.37 -7.11
CA ARG A 292 -7.04 12.69 -7.04
C ARG A 292 -8.55 12.53 -6.84
N TRP A 293 -9.08 13.08 -5.75
CA TRP A 293 -10.51 13.22 -5.52
C TRP A 293 -11.02 14.41 -6.35
N TYR A 294 -11.71 14.12 -7.45
CA TYR A 294 -12.52 15.13 -8.14
C TYR A 294 -13.99 14.81 -7.91
N TYR A 295 -14.52 15.29 -6.78
CA TYR A 295 -15.95 15.52 -6.62
C TYR A 295 -16.18 17.02 -6.58
N ARG A 296 -17.21 17.50 -7.30
CA ARG A 296 -17.53 18.92 -7.50
C ARG A 296 -17.71 19.71 -6.18
N ASP A 297 -17.91 19.01 -5.06
CA ASP A 297 -18.22 19.57 -3.74
C ASP A 297 -17.13 19.30 -2.66
N ALA A 298 -15.95 18.78 -3.03
CA ALA A 298 -14.87 18.50 -2.06
C ALA A 298 -13.46 18.86 -2.59
N PRO A 299 -13.14 20.15 -2.80
CA PRO A 299 -11.82 20.61 -3.28
C PRO A 299 -10.65 20.40 -2.28
N HIS A 300 -10.92 19.84 -1.09
CA HIS A 300 -9.99 19.74 0.04
C HIS A 300 -9.34 18.36 0.22
N CYS A 301 -9.77 17.31 -0.48
CA CYS A 301 -9.12 15.99 -0.43
C CYS A 301 -7.89 15.97 -1.35
N ARG A 302 -6.85 16.69 -0.95
CA ARG A 302 -5.59 16.81 -1.66
C ARG A 302 -4.64 15.68 -1.28
N PHE A 303 -4.18 14.96 -2.31
CA PHE A 303 -2.95 14.17 -2.35
C PHE A 303 -2.83 13.01 -1.35
N CYS A 304 -3.15 11.79 -1.79
CA CYS A 304 -2.31 10.65 -1.43
C CYS A 304 -1.13 10.67 -2.41
N LEU A 305 -0.01 11.27 -2.03
CA LEU A 305 1.20 11.17 -2.85
C LEU A 305 1.60 9.70 -2.99
N ALA A 306 1.99 9.32 -4.20
CA ALA A 306 2.71 8.08 -4.44
C ALA A 306 4.02 8.10 -3.64
N LEU A 307 4.19 7.12 -2.75
CA LEU A 307 5.45 6.85 -2.05
C LEU A 307 6.05 5.57 -2.66
N PRO A 308 7.39 5.41 -2.64
CA PRO A 308 8.06 4.27 -3.27
C PRO A 308 7.47 2.92 -2.83
N GLY A 309 7.31 1.97 -3.77
CA GLY A 309 6.68 0.67 -3.54
C GLY A 309 7.39 -0.22 -2.51
N ALA A 310 8.59 0.16 -2.06
CA ALA A 310 9.31 -0.50 -0.98
C ALA A 310 8.68 -0.27 0.42
N TYR A 311 7.90 0.79 0.61
CA TYR A 311 7.35 1.15 1.92
C TYR A 311 5.82 1.01 1.95
N ARG A 312 5.34 0.17 2.87
CA ARG A 312 3.91 -0.04 3.12
C ARG A 312 3.37 1.04 4.07
N PHE A 313 2.30 1.72 3.66
CA PHE A 313 1.74 2.93 4.27
C PHE A 313 0.25 2.72 4.33
N ALA A 314 -0.32 3.09 5.46
CA ALA A 314 -1.75 3.08 5.65
C ALA A 314 -2.19 4.46 6.10
N TRP A 315 -3.31 4.89 5.56
CA TRP A 315 -3.94 6.13 5.93
C TRP A 315 -5.23 5.81 6.68
N ALA A 316 -5.35 6.34 7.89
CA ALA A 316 -6.60 6.29 8.64
C ALA A 316 -7.67 7.03 7.83
N VAL A 317 -8.79 6.35 7.58
CA VAL A 317 -9.96 6.89 6.93
C VAL A 317 -10.81 7.53 8.02
N ARG A 318 -10.89 8.87 8.05
CA ARG A 318 -11.82 9.56 8.96
C ARG A 318 -13.02 10.06 8.18
N SER A 319 -14.20 9.54 8.51
CA SER A 319 -15.49 10.15 8.20
C SER A 319 -15.71 11.30 9.19
N VAL A 320 -15.75 12.55 8.72
CA VAL A 320 -16.24 13.66 9.53
C VAL A 320 -17.75 13.75 9.31
N ALA A 321 -18.52 13.24 10.27
CA ALA A 321 -19.97 13.45 10.29
C ALA A 321 -20.25 14.90 10.72
N GLY A 322 -20.42 15.79 9.74
CA GLY A 322 -20.88 17.16 9.93
C GLY A 322 -21.75 17.57 8.75
N LEU A 323 -22.93 18.11 9.04
CA LEU A 323 -23.91 18.56 8.04
C LEU A 323 -23.25 19.50 7.01
N TYR A 324 -23.47 19.20 5.71
CA TYR A 324 -22.95 19.88 4.52
C TYR A 324 -21.46 19.68 4.21
N GLY A 325 -21.18 18.81 3.21
CA GLY A 325 -19.86 18.65 2.57
C GLY A 325 -19.02 17.49 3.13
N ARG A 326 -19.11 16.30 2.51
CA ARG A 326 -18.30 15.13 2.88
C ARG A 326 -16.85 15.33 2.42
N CYS A 327 -15.97 15.82 3.29
CA CYS A 327 -14.52 15.72 3.11
C CYS A 327 -13.98 14.47 3.81
N ILE A 328 -13.30 13.60 3.06
CA ILE A 328 -12.58 12.43 3.60
C ILE A 328 -11.13 12.86 3.86
N THR A 329 -10.76 13.06 5.13
CA THR A 329 -9.37 13.40 5.47
C THR A 329 -8.57 12.14 5.75
N PHE A 330 -7.47 11.94 5.02
CA PHE A 330 -6.49 10.90 5.29
C PHE A 330 -5.47 11.43 6.29
N ARG A 331 -5.28 10.72 7.41
CA ARG A 331 -4.13 10.94 8.31
C ARG A 331 -3.24 9.70 8.29
N PRO A 332 -1.91 9.83 8.16
CA PRO A 332 -0.99 8.75 8.50
C PRO A 332 -1.21 8.27 9.94
N VAL A 333 -0.99 6.99 10.17
CA VAL A 333 -1.11 6.28 11.45
C VAL A 333 -0.37 7.02 12.60
N GLY A 334 -1.05 7.27 13.73
CA GLY A 334 -0.44 7.75 14.99
C GLY A 334 -0.82 9.16 15.48
N ALA A 335 -2.01 9.66 15.14
CA ALA A 335 -2.55 10.93 15.65
C ALA A 335 -3.46 10.73 16.88
#